data_AF-A0A7K4H8Z4-F1
#
_entry.id   AF-A0A7K4H8Z4-F1
#
_cell.length_a   1.000
_cell.length_b   1.000
_cell.length_c   1.000
_cell.angle_alpha   90.00
_cell.angle_beta   90.00
_cell.angle_gamma   90.00
#
_symmetry.space_group_name_H-M   'P 1'
#
loop_
_entity.id
_entity.type
_entity.pdbx_description
1 polymer ?
#
loop_
_entity_poly.entity_id
_entity_poly.type
_entity_poly.pdbx_seq_one_letter_code
_entity_poly.pdbx_strand_id
1 'polypeptide(L)'
;HALSTVIIPVWGPILADIPSLGASGAIFGLMAVYAILYPGNKFYLPGTAGMRKVGAGYFIITYFIAELTYAIVSLMDPFSIGQTAHFAHVGGFIAGAVIASVFKAVKRTSYKKKPKD
;
A
#
# COMPACT_ATOMS: atom_id res chain seq x y z
N HIS A 1 6.89 1.48 -38.98
CA HIS A 1 5.57 0.85 -38.75
C HIS A 1 5.65 -0.66 -38.51
N ALA A 2 6.53 -1.42 -39.19
CA ALA A 2 6.69 -2.88 -38.96
C ALA A 2 7.48 -3.27 -37.69
N LEU A 3 8.35 -2.39 -37.17
CA LEU A 3 9.08 -2.65 -35.92
C LEU A 3 8.17 -2.53 -34.68
N SER A 4 7.23 -1.59 -34.68
CA SER A 4 6.26 -1.43 -33.60
C SER A 4 5.30 -2.62 -33.48
N THR A 5 4.95 -3.28 -34.59
CA THR A 5 4.07 -4.47 -34.60
C THR A 5 4.73 -5.75 -34.09
N VAL A 6 6.06 -5.79 -33.96
CA VAL A 6 6.78 -6.93 -33.36
C VAL A 6 7.23 -6.58 -31.94
N ILE A 7 7.67 -5.35 -31.72
CA ILE A 7 8.19 -4.91 -30.41
C ILE A 7 7.05 -4.77 -29.38
N ILE A 8 5.92 -4.17 -29.75
CA ILE A 8 4.84 -3.89 -28.79
C ILE A 8 4.14 -5.18 -28.33
N PRO A 9 3.84 -6.19 -29.17
CA PRO A 9 3.19 -7.42 -28.70
C PRO A 9 4.12 -8.37 -27.95
N VAL A 10 5.41 -8.41 -28.31
CA VAL A 10 6.38 -9.37 -27.73
C VAL A 10 7.07 -8.80 -26.49
N TRP A 11 7.45 -7.52 -26.53
CA TRP A 11 8.21 -6.86 -25.46
C TRP A 11 7.37 -5.85 -24.66
N GLY A 12 6.28 -5.33 -25.23
CA GLY A 12 5.39 -4.40 -24.54
C GLY A 12 4.78 -4.96 -23.25
N PRO A 13 4.27 -6.21 -23.20
CA PRO A 13 3.72 -6.78 -21.96
C PRO A 13 4.78 -6.95 -20.87
N ILE A 14 6.03 -7.26 -21.24
CA ILE A 14 7.14 -7.48 -20.30
C ILE A 14 7.61 -6.15 -19.70
N LEU A 15 7.57 -5.06 -20.48
CA LEU A 15 8.04 -3.74 -20.08
C LEU A 15 6.98 -2.90 -19.35
N ALA A 16 5.69 -3.11 -19.61
CA ALA A 16 4.62 -2.21 -19.16
C ALA A 16 4.01 -2.56 -17.80
N ASP A 17 3.83 -3.84 -17.48
CA ASP A 17 2.99 -4.25 -16.33
C ASP A 17 3.77 -4.59 -15.06
N ILE A 18 5.04 -4.98 -15.19
CA ILE A 18 5.82 -5.51 -14.06
C ILE A 18 6.33 -4.40 -13.10
N PRO A 19 6.82 -3.23 -13.56
CA PRO A 19 7.35 -2.20 -12.66
C PRO A 19 6.26 -1.47 -11.87
N SER A 20 5.10 -1.24 -12.48
CA SER A 20 3.99 -0.48 -11.89
C SER A 20 3.26 -1.27 -10.80
N LEU A 21 3.11 -2.58 -10.97
CA LEU A 21 2.49 -3.49 -9.99
C LEU A 21 3.22 -3.48 -8.64
N GLY A 22 4.55 -3.42 -8.66
CA GLY A 22 5.38 -3.45 -7.44
C GLY A 22 5.42 -2.12 -6.70
N ALA A 23 5.42 -1.01 -7.43
CA ALA A 23 5.50 0.33 -6.85
C ALA A 23 4.26 0.66 -6.00
N SER A 24 3.06 0.33 -6.48
CA SER A 24 1.83 0.59 -5.73
C SER A 24 1.75 -0.25 -4.46
N GLY A 25 2.12 -1.54 -4.51
CA GLY A 25 2.24 -2.39 -3.33
C GLY A 25 3.20 -1.82 -2.26
N ALA A 26 4.32 -1.24 -2.68
CA ALA A 26 5.25 -0.58 -1.77
C ALA A 26 4.63 0.65 -1.08
N ILE A 27 3.79 1.43 -1.78
CA ILE A 27 3.04 2.54 -1.19
C ILE A 27 2.10 2.03 -0.09
N PHE A 28 1.38 0.93 -0.33
CA PHE A 28 0.54 0.30 0.71
C PHE A 28 1.37 -0.19 1.91
N GLY A 29 2.57 -0.71 1.68
CA GLY A 29 3.52 -1.02 2.75
C GLY A 29 3.90 0.21 3.57
N LEU A 30 4.20 1.34 2.92
CA LEU A 30 4.48 2.61 3.61
C LEU A 30 3.27 3.13 4.39
N MET A 31 2.05 2.97 3.88
CA MET A 31 0.83 3.32 4.61
C MET A 31 0.69 2.51 5.91
N ALA A 32 0.95 1.19 5.86
CA ALA A 32 0.93 0.35 7.06
C ALA A 32 1.99 0.77 8.08
N VAL A 33 3.21 1.06 7.62
CA VAL A 33 4.28 1.59 8.47
C VAL A 33 3.86 2.89 9.13
N TYR A 34 3.28 3.81 8.36
CA TYR A 34 2.84 5.11 8.85
C TYR A 34 1.74 4.97 9.92
N ALA A 35 0.75 4.10 9.69
CA ALA A 35 -0.33 3.87 10.64
C ALA A 35 0.17 3.35 12.01
N ILE A 36 1.20 2.49 12.01
CA ILE A 36 1.75 1.88 13.24
C ILE A 36 2.69 2.84 14.00
N LEU A 37 3.49 3.61 13.28
CA LEU A 37 4.48 4.52 13.85
C LEU A 37 3.89 5.88 14.21
N TYR A 38 2.88 6.35 13.47
CA TYR A 38 2.28 7.68 13.62
C TYR A 38 0.75 7.64 13.72
N PRO A 39 0.16 6.85 14.65
CA PRO A 39 -1.29 6.64 14.72
C PRO A 39 -2.11 7.91 15.01
N GLY A 40 -1.49 8.93 15.63
CA GLY A 40 -2.16 10.20 15.96
C GLY A 40 -2.14 11.25 14.84
N ASN A 41 -1.46 10.99 13.72
CA ASN A 41 -1.35 11.96 12.65
C ASN A 41 -2.66 12.10 11.87
N LYS A 42 -2.82 13.26 11.23
CA LYS A 42 -4.00 13.59 10.40
C LYS A 42 -3.55 13.91 8.98
N PHE A 43 -4.28 13.42 8.00
CA PHE A 43 -4.13 13.78 6.60
C PHE A 43 -5.05 14.95 6.26
N TYR A 44 -4.55 15.83 5.39
CA TYR A 44 -5.32 16.90 4.78
C TYR A 44 -5.77 16.41 3.41
N LEU A 45 -7.05 16.08 3.33
CA LEU A 45 -7.65 15.57 2.10
C LEU A 45 -8.49 16.67 1.45
N PRO A 46 -8.37 16.90 0.14
CA PRO A 46 -9.27 17.81 -0.56
C PRO A 46 -10.71 17.26 -0.50
N GLY A 47 -11.68 18.14 -0.21
CA GLY A 47 -13.10 17.83 -0.18
C GLY A 47 -13.93 18.95 -0.81
N THR A 48 -15.24 18.74 -0.92
CA THR A 48 -16.18 19.66 -1.59
C THR A 48 -16.24 21.06 -0.97
N ALA A 49 -15.90 21.20 0.32
CA ALA A 49 -15.87 22.46 1.06
C ALA A 49 -14.44 22.91 1.45
N GLY A 50 -13.40 22.39 0.77
CA GLY A 50 -11.99 22.68 1.07
C GLY A 50 -11.25 21.51 1.73
N MET A 51 -10.11 21.79 2.38
CA MET A 51 -9.28 20.77 3.02
C MET A 51 -9.93 20.21 4.28
N ARG A 52 -10.17 18.89 4.31
CA ARG A 52 -10.65 18.17 5.50
C ARG A 52 -9.52 17.43 6.20
N LYS A 53 -9.48 17.53 7.53
CA LYS A 53 -8.54 16.76 8.36
C LYS A 53 -9.16 15.40 8.68
N VAL A 54 -8.53 14.33 8.22
CA VAL A 54 -8.96 12.95 8.51
C VAL A 54 -7.86 12.25 9.29
N GLY A 55 -8.22 11.45 10.30
CA GLY A 55 -7.24 10.66 11.03
C GLY A 55 -6.53 9.70 10.09
N ALA A 56 -5.19 9.70 10.10
CA ALA A 56 -4.40 8.88 9.18
C ALA A 56 -4.73 7.39 9.37
N GLY A 57 -4.81 6.92 10.62
CA GLY A 57 -5.22 5.54 10.91
C GLY A 57 -6.60 5.19 10.34
N TYR A 58 -7.59 6.06 10.51
CA TYR A 58 -8.95 5.83 9.98
C TYR A 58 -8.93 5.73 8.45
N PHE A 59 -8.29 6.68 7.77
CA PHE A 59 -8.16 6.66 6.31
C PHE A 59 -7.45 5.40 5.81
N ILE A 60 -6.30 5.08 6.41
CA ILE A 60 -5.46 3.95 6.00
C ILE A 60 -6.20 2.61 6.18
N ILE A 61 -6.83 2.40 7.34
CA ILE A 61 -7.55 1.14 7.62
C ILE A 61 -8.78 1.00 6.72
N THR A 62 -9.54 2.08 6.50
CA THR A 62 -10.69 2.05 5.60
C THR A 62 -10.26 1.69 4.18
N TYR A 63 -9.15 2.27 3.71
CA TYR A 63 -8.63 2.01 2.38
C TYR A 63 -8.08 0.59 2.23
N PHE A 64 -7.40 0.05 3.25
CA PHE A 64 -6.98 -1.35 3.27
C PHE A 64 -8.17 -2.33 3.25
N ILE A 65 -9.25 -2.04 3.97
CA ILE A 65 -10.48 -2.87 3.93
C ILE A 65 -11.09 -2.84 2.52
N ALA A 66 -11.12 -1.68 1.86
CA ALA A 66 -11.59 -1.59 0.48
C ALA A 66 -10.73 -2.45 -0.45
N GLU A 67 -9.41 -2.36 -0.37
CA GLU A 67 -8.49 -3.19 -1.17
C GLU A 67 -8.66 -4.68 -0.92
N LEU A 68 -8.84 -5.09 0.34
CA LEU A 68 -9.10 -6.49 0.67
C LEU A 68 -10.44 -6.96 0.08
N THR A 69 -11.47 -6.11 0.13
CA THR A 69 -12.77 -6.40 -0.46
C THR A 69 -12.65 -6.56 -1.98
N TYR A 70 -11.96 -5.64 -2.65
CA TYR A 70 -11.73 -5.72 -4.09
C TYR A 70 -10.88 -6.92 -4.48
N ALA A 71 -9.86 -7.26 -3.70
CA ALA A 71 -9.09 -8.49 -3.89
C ALA A 71 -9.99 -9.73 -3.83
N ILE A 72 -10.85 -9.85 -2.82
CA ILE A 72 -11.77 -10.99 -2.69
C ILE A 72 -12.76 -11.05 -3.86
N VAL A 73 -13.40 -9.93 -4.21
CA VAL A 73 -14.38 -9.93 -5.30
C VAL A 73 -13.73 -10.19 -6.67
N SER A 74 -12.46 -9.78 -6.87
CA SER A 74 -11.72 -10.11 -8.09
C SER A 74 -11.52 -11.62 -8.33
N LEU A 75 -11.65 -12.45 -7.28
CA LEU A 75 -11.64 -13.92 -7.42
C LEU A 75 -12.94 -14.46 -8.01
N MET A 76 -14.06 -13.75 -7.83
CA MET A 76 -15.38 -14.16 -8.31
C MET A 76 -15.67 -13.59 -9.71
N ASP A 77 -15.25 -12.36 -9.96
CA ASP A 77 -15.37 -11.71 -11.27
C ASP A 77 -14.09 -10.89 -11.55
N PRO A 78 -13.11 -11.48 -12.26
CA PRO A 78 -11.82 -10.85 -12.54
C PRO A 78 -11.89 -9.57 -13.38
N PHE A 79 -13.00 -9.32 -14.08
CA PHE A 79 -13.16 -8.17 -14.97
C PHE A 79 -13.97 -7.04 -14.35
N SER A 80 -14.68 -7.29 -13.25
CA SER A 80 -15.60 -6.32 -12.63
C SER A 80 -14.96 -5.12 -11.93
N ILE A 81 -13.73 -5.26 -11.42
CA ILE A 81 -13.09 -4.24 -10.55
C ILE A 81 -11.86 -3.57 -11.21
N GLY A 82 -11.69 -3.80 -12.51
CA GLY A 82 -10.57 -3.28 -13.29
C GLY A 82 -9.28 -4.10 -13.16
N GLN A 83 -8.28 -3.77 -13.98
CA GLN A 83 -7.00 -4.51 -14.09
C GLN A 83 -6.03 -4.22 -12.92
N THR A 84 -6.53 -3.76 -11.78
CA THR A 84 -5.69 -3.40 -10.62
C THR A 84 -5.35 -4.64 -9.81
N ALA A 85 -4.07 -4.86 -9.51
CA ALA A 85 -3.61 -5.99 -8.71
C ALA A 85 -3.84 -5.78 -7.20
N HIS A 86 -5.10 -5.82 -6.75
CA HIS A 86 -5.49 -5.58 -5.35
C HIS A 86 -4.78 -6.50 -4.34
N PHE A 87 -4.48 -7.75 -4.71
CA PHE A 87 -3.69 -8.66 -3.87
C PHE A 87 -2.26 -8.16 -3.62
N ALA A 88 -1.64 -7.45 -4.58
CA ALA A 88 -0.32 -6.85 -4.38
C ALA A 88 -0.36 -5.72 -3.35
N HIS A 89 -1.45 -4.93 -3.32
CA HIS A 89 -1.67 -3.91 -2.30
C HIS A 89 -1.85 -4.52 -0.92
N VAL A 90 -2.67 -5.57 -0.80
CA VAL A 90 -2.88 -6.31 0.46
C VAL A 90 -1.56 -6.91 0.97
N GLY A 91 -0.81 -7.59 0.10
CA GLY A 91 0.49 -8.17 0.45
C GLY A 91 1.51 -7.12 0.89
N GLY A 92 1.61 -6.01 0.16
CA GLY A 92 2.47 -4.88 0.51
C GLY A 92 2.12 -4.27 1.87
N PHE A 93 0.83 -4.07 2.15
CA PHE A 93 0.35 -3.59 3.45
C PHE A 93 0.75 -4.51 4.60
N ILE A 94 0.51 -5.83 4.46
CA ILE A 94 0.87 -6.82 5.48
C ILE A 94 2.38 -6.82 5.73
N ALA A 95 3.18 -6.84 4.66
CA ALA A 95 4.64 -6.80 4.77
C ALA A 95 5.12 -5.54 5.50
N GLY A 96 4.59 -4.36 5.15
CA GLY A 96 4.87 -3.11 5.84
C GLY A 96 4.47 -3.12 7.31
N ALA A 97 3.31 -3.70 7.63
CA ALA A 97 2.83 -3.83 9.01
C ALA A 97 3.75 -4.70 9.87
N VAL A 98 4.23 -5.82 9.32
CA VAL A 98 5.20 -6.71 9.99
C VAL A 98 6.51 -5.96 10.24
N ILE A 99 7.07 -5.32 9.22
CA ILE A 99 8.33 -4.55 9.33
C ILE A 99 8.21 -3.47 10.41
N ALA A 100 7.14 -2.68 10.39
CA ALA A 100 6.93 -1.61 11.37
C ALA A 100 6.76 -2.14 12.80
N SER A 101 6.06 -3.27 12.96
CA SER A 101 5.86 -3.91 14.25
C SER A 101 7.17 -4.43 14.84
N VAL A 102 7.98 -5.10 14.02
CA VAL A 102 9.33 -5.56 14.40
C VAL A 102 10.21 -4.37 14.77
N PHE A 103 10.25 -3.32 13.94
CA PHE A 103 11.01 -2.11 14.21
C PHE A 103 10.63 -1.46 15.54
N LYS A 104 9.32 -1.31 15.81
CA LYS A 104 8.79 -0.76 17.05
C LYS A 104 9.14 -1.62 18.27
N ALA A 105 9.10 -2.94 18.13
CA ALA A 105 9.49 -3.87 19.18
C ALA A 105 10.98 -3.75 19.52
N VAL A 106 11.86 -3.77 18.51
CA VAL A 106 13.32 -3.64 18.67
C VAL A 106 13.69 -2.31 19.34
N LYS A 107 13.08 -1.19 18.91
CA LYS A 107 13.35 0.14 19.51
C LYS A 107 12.91 0.23 20.97
N ARG A 108 11.79 -0.39 21.34
CA ARG A 108 11.31 -0.45 22.73
C ARG A 108 12.29 -1.19 23.64
N THR A 109 12.88 -2.29 23.16
CA THR A 109 13.89 -3.04 23.92
C THR A 109 15.18 -2.22 24.12
N SER A 110 15.63 -1.47 23.12
CA SER A 110 16.82 -0.62 23.26
C SER A 110 16.64 0.51 24.29
N TYR A 111 15.44 1.12 24.36
CA TYR A 111 15.15 2.15 25.36
C TYR A 111 15.19 1.61 26.81
N LYS A 112 14.71 0.39 27.03
CA LYS A 112 14.76 -0.25 28.36
C LYS A 112 16.18 -0.65 28.80
N LYS A 113 17.14 -0.71 27.88
CA LYS A 113 18.51 -1.17 28.16
C LYS A 113 19.45 -0.04 28.59
N LYS A 114 19.01 1.23 28.61
CA LYS A 114 19.81 2.35 29.11
C LYS A 114 19.66 2.39 30.64
N PRO A 115 20.72 2.10 31.43
CA PRO A 115 20.67 2.35 32.87
C PRO A 115 20.39 3.83 33.10
N LYS A 116 19.58 4.15 34.11
CA LYS A 116 19.55 5.50 34.65
C LYS A 116 20.74 5.58 35.59
N ASP A 117 21.76 6.29 35.16
CA ASP A 117 22.88 6.70 36.01
C ASP A 117 22.40 7.70 37.07
#